data_AF-A0A9E5NGI0-F1
#
_entry.id   AF-A0A9E5NGI0-F1
#
_cell.length_a   1.000
_cell.length_b   1.000
_cell.length_c   1.000
_cell.angle_alpha   90.00
_cell.angle_beta   90.00
_cell.angle_gamma   90.00
#
_symmetry.space_group_name_H-M   'P 1'
#
loop_
_entity.id
_entity.type
_entity.pdbx_description
1 polymer ?
#
loop_
_entity_poly.entity_id
_entity_poly.type
_entity_poly.pdbx_seq_one_letter_code
_entity_poly.pdbx_strand_id
1 'polypeptide(L)' 'MTSVELSLLQKIRLLVNGAVPTSQKSRHGWSGSIQFYAFKCPVHGLVENYPQGYENAVRCPYCDEMAQQK' A
#
# COMPACT_ATOMS: atom_id res chain seq x y z
N MET A 1 2.37 -1.52 -12.78
CA MET A 1 2.48 -2.59 -11.76
C MET A 1 3.76 -2.39 -10.98
N THR A 2 3.69 -1.86 -9.76
CA THR A 2 4.85 -1.88 -8.85
C THR A 2 5.10 -3.32 -8.39
N SER A 3 6.27 -3.88 -8.72
CA SER A 3 6.67 -5.20 -8.22
C SER A 3 7.02 -5.09 -6.73
N VAL A 4 6.07 -5.41 -5.86
CA VAL A 4 6.28 -5.46 -4.42
C VAL A 4 6.85 -6.83 -4.06
N GLU A 5 8.10 -6.85 -3.63
CA GLU A 5 8.78 -8.07 -3.20
C GLU A 5 8.39 -8.38 -1.75
N LEU A 6 7.66 -9.48 -1.53
CA LEU A 6 7.24 -9.93 -0.21
C LEU A 6 8.00 -11.18 0.21
N SER A 7 8.51 -11.17 1.45
CA SER A 7 9.01 -12.39 2.09
C SER A 7 7.90 -13.43 2.27
N LEU A 8 8.27 -14.71 2.45
CA LEU A 8 7.30 -15.79 2.67
C LEU A 8 6.37 -15.49 3.85
N LEU A 9 6.93 -14.99 4.95
CA LEU A 9 6.17 -14.60 6.13
C LEU A 9 5.17 -13.47 5.81
N GLN A 10 5.58 -12.47 5.01
CA GLN A 10 4.70 -11.40 4.59
C GLN A 10 3.57 -11.89 3.68
N LYS A 11 3.85 -12.86 2.79
CA LYS A 11 2.81 -13.49 1.94
C LYS A 11 1.77 -14.23 2.79
N ILE A 12 2.19 -14.97 3.81
CA ILE A 12 1.26 -15.65 4.72
C ILE A 12 0.44 -14.63 5.49
N ARG A 13 1.08 -13.60 6.06
CA ARG A 13 0.36 -12.53 6.78
C ARG A 13 -0.63 -11.79 5.90
N LEU A 14 -0.29 -11.56 4.63
CA LEU A 14 -1.18 -10.96 3.64
C LEU A 14 -2.43 -11.82 3.40
N LEU A 15 -2.29 -13.15 3.35
CA LEU A 15 -3.44 -14.04 3.18
C LEU A 15 -4.39 -14.02 4.39
N VAL A 16 -3.87 -13.85 5.60
CA VAL A 16 -4.68 -13.89 6.84
C VAL A 16 -5.28 -12.52 7.20
N ASN A 17 -4.52 -11.44 7.03
CA ASN A 17 -4.92 -10.10 7.50
C ASN A 17 -5.37 -9.17 6.35
N GLY A 18 -5.25 -9.59 5.09
CA GLY A 18 -5.58 -8.78 3.91
C GLY A 18 -4.58 -7.67 3.59
N ALA A 19 -3.76 -7.25 4.56
CA ALA A 19 -2.67 -6.30 4.39
C ALA A 19 -1.44 -6.68 5.23
N VAL A 20 -0.26 -6.24 4.81
CA VAL A 20 1.01 -6.50 5.51
C VAL A 20 1.94 -5.29 5.41
N PRO A 21 2.62 -4.88 6.52
CA PRO A 21 3.61 -3.82 6.44
C PRO A 21 4.81 -4.25 5.58
N THR A 22 5.27 -3.34 4.75
CA THR A 22 6.45 -3.51 3.89
C THR A 22 7.57 -2.58 4.33
N SER A 23 7.95 -1.62 3.49
CA SER A 23 9.05 -0.70 3.72
C SER A 23 8.59 0.59 4.40
N GLN A 24 9.45 1.16 5.23
CA GLN A 24 9.32 2.56 5.61
C GLN A 24 10.06 3.43 4.59
N LYS A 25 9.41 4.49 4.13
CA LYS A 25 10.03 5.45 3.21
C LYS A 25 10.08 6.82 3.88
N SER A 26 11.19 7.49 3.68
CA SER A 26 11.37 8.89 4.07
C SER A 26 11.74 9.68 2.83
N ARG A 27 11.20 10.89 2.70
CA ARG A 27 11.56 11.82 1.62
C ARG A 27 11.94 13.16 2.20
N HIS A 28 12.78 13.89 1.47
CA HIS A 28 13.11 15.26 1.84
C HIS A 28 11.83 16.11 1.89
N GLY A 29 11.63 16.83 3.01
CA GLY A 29 10.41 17.59 3.28
C GLY A 29 9.34 16.83 4.08
N TRP A 30 9.54 15.55 4.41
CA TRP A 30 8.67 14.83 5.35
C TRP A 30 9.17 14.99 6.78
N SER A 31 8.24 15.15 7.73
CA SER A 31 8.56 15.23 9.16
C SER A 31 9.01 13.90 9.77
N GLY A 32 8.93 12.79 9.04
CA GLY A 32 9.30 11.46 9.52
C GLY A 32 9.24 10.38 8.43
N SER A 33 9.52 9.14 8.84
CA SER A 33 9.32 7.97 7.98
C SER A 33 7.85 7.55 7.97
N ILE A 34 7.36 7.18 6.79
CA ILE A 34 5.99 6.68 6.61
C ILE A 34 6.05 5.19 6.32
N GLN A 35 5.23 4.42 7.04
CA GLN A 35 5.06 2.99 6.83
C GLN A 35 4.17 2.70 5.63
N PHE A 36 4.66 1.89 4.70
CA PHE A 36 3.88 1.36 3.58
C PHE A 36 3.33 -0.02 3.90
N TYR A 37 2.23 -0.36 3.24
CA TYR A 37 1.52 -1.63 3.37
C TYR A 37 1.22 -2.21 2.00
N ALA A 38 1.47 -3.50 1.85
CA ALA A 38 1.03 -4.27 0.70
C ALA A 38 -0.33 -4.92 0.97
N PHE A 39 -1.22 -4.87 -0.01
CA PHE A 39 -2.56 -5.48 0.07
C PHE A 39 -3.04 -5.86 -1.33
N LYS A 40 -4.06 -6.73 -1.40
CA LYS A 40 -4.68 -7.13 -2.67
C LYS A 40 -5.83 -6.20 -3.03
N CYS A 41 -5.68 -5.47 -4.12
CA CYS A 41 -6.79 -4.82 -4.81
C CYS A 41 -7.52 -5.83 -5.71
N PRO A 42 -8.86 -5.87 -5.70
CA PRO A 42 -9.63 -6.80 -6.55
C PRO A 42 -9.46 -6.54 -8.05
N VAL A 43 -9.10 -5.30 -8.44
CA VAL A 43 -8.92 -4.90 -9.84
C VAL A 43 -7.45 -4.94 -10.27
N HIS A 44 -6.54 -4.47 -9.41
CA HIS A 44 -5.13 -4.24 -9.75
C HIS A 44 -4.16 -5.27 -9.17
N GLY A 45 -4.65 -6.26 -8.43
CA GLY A 45 -3.82 -7.30 -7.81
C GLY A 45 -3.02 -6.77 -6.61
N LEU A 46 -1.78 -7.20 -6.48
CA LEU A 46 -0.93 -6.80 -5.35
C LEU A 46 -0.43 -5.36 -5.54
N VAL A 47 -0.75 -4.50 -4.59
CA VAL A 47 -0.37 -3.08 -4.60
C VAL A 47 0.25 -2.69 -3.26
N GLU A 48 1.01 -1.60 -3.26
CA GLU A 48 1.59 -1.02 -2.04
C GLU A 48 1.21 0.45 -1.92
N ASN A 49 0.70 0.85 -0.75
CA ASN A 49 0.46 2.26 -0.42
C ASN A 49 0.58 2.48 1.09
N TYR A 50 0.60 3.74 1.51
CA TYR A 50 0.54 4.13 2.91
C TYR A 50 -0.87 4.62 3.29
N PRO A 51 -1.26 4.61 4.58
CA PRO A 51 -2.53 5.17 5.02
C PRO A 51 -2.61 6.66 4.68
N GLN A 52 -3.72 7.08 4.06
CA GLN A 52 -3.92 8.46 3.63
C GLN A 52 -5.21 9.04 4.23
N GLY A 53 -5.22 10.37 4.39
CA GLY A 53 -6.39 11.11 4.86
C GLY A 53 -6.69 10.95 6.36
N TYR A 54 -7.78 11.59 6.78
CA TYR A 54 -8.22 11.62 8.19
C TYR A 54 -8.64 10.22 8.70
N GLU A 55 -9.07 9.36 7.79
CA GLU A 55 -9.59 8.02 8.06
C GLU A 55 -8.48 7.00 8.31
N ASN A 56 -7.21 7.34 8.05
CA ASN A 56 -6.07 6.43 8.09
C ASN A 56 -6.31 5.12 7.32
N ALA A 57 -7.01 5.22 6.18
CA ALA A 57 -7.31 4.09 5.33
C ALA A 57 -6.21 3.92 4.26
N VAL A 58 -5.81 2.68 4.01
CA VAL A 58 -4.94 2.35 2.88
C VAL A 58 -5.82 2.12 1.65
N ARG A 59 -5.64 2.94 0.60
CA ARG A 59 -6.41 2.86 -0.65
C ARG A 59 -5.52 2.47 -1.83
N CYS A 60 -6.11 1.82 -2.82
CA CYS A 60 -5.39 1.42 -4.02
C CYS A 60 -5.06 2.67 -4.85
N PRO A 61 -3.77 2.98 -5.09
CA PRO A 61 -3.40 4.22 -5.78
C PRO A 61 -3.96 4.26 -7.21
N TYR A 62 -4.08 3.10 -7.85
CA TYR A 62 -4.59 2.99 -9.23
C TYR A 62 -6.11 3.12 -9.32
N CYS A 63 -6.85 2.71 -8.29
CA CYS A 63 -8.30 2.94 -8.26
C CYS A 63 -8.62 4.43 -8.10
N ASP A 64 -7.84 5.14 -7.28
CA ASP A 64 -8.03 6.56 -7.06
C ASP A 64 -7.62 7.39 -8.30
N GLU A 65 -6.54 7.02 -8.99
CA GLU A 65 -6.12 7.65 -10.26
C GLU A 65 -7.16 7.53 -11.39
N MET A 66 -7.94 6.45 -11.41
CA MET A 66 -9.05 6.28 -12.36
C MET A 66 -10.27 7.16 -12.03
N ALA A 67 -10.45 7.57 -10.77
CA ALA A 67 -11.53 8.46 -10.36
C ALA A 67 -11.27 9.93 -10.69
N GLN A 68 -10.00 10.33 -10.86
CA GLN A 68 -9.59 11.72 -11.08
C GLN A 68 -9.45 12.12 -12.57
N GLN A 69 -9.76 11.22 -13.50
CA GLN A 69 -9.73 11.46 -14.96
C GLN A 69 -11.11 11.77 -15.57
N LYS A 70 -12.02 12.36 -14.78
CA LYS A 70 -13.36 12.73 -15.24
C LYS A 70 -13.54 14.24 -15.35
#